data_AF-A0A809XZY2-F1
#
_entry.id   AF-A0A809XZY2-F1
#
_cell.length_a   1.000
_cell.length_b   1.000
_cell.length_c   1.000
_cell.angle_alpha   90.00
_cell.angle_beta   90.00
_cell.angle_gamma   90.00
#
_symmetry.space_group_name_H-M   'P 1'
#
loop_
_entity.id
_entity.type
_entity.pdbx_description
1 polymer ?
#
loop_
_entity_poly.entity_id
_entity_poly.type
_entity_poly.pdbx_seq_one_letter_code
_entity_poly.pdbx_strand_id
1 'polypeptide(L)'
;MYDTKEAEGLTALFVWIKTTTAIPVRHPALRDALVQASLDPRVRSIDYVASARVALAQVTIDAVVVNYEDGPYFLDVVPARRMRDLEDEGLMLIALSELQLKPLVLTAEDIRREPRRANANLVWSYCDVTIPIGLRIRIMQILLDEGPMPLGQLLK
;
A
#
# COMPACT_ATOMS: atom_id res chain seq x y z
N MET A 1 -5.52 19.86 -31.70
CA MET A 1 -6.32 18.69 -31.29
C MET A 1 -5.41 17.50 -31.37
N TYR A 2 -4.77 17.13 -30.26
CA TYR A 2 -3.97 15.92 -30.19
C TYR A 2 -4.85 14.81 -29.60
N ASP A 3 -4.78 13.66 -30.25
CA ASP A 3 -5.60 12.48 -30.04
C ASP A 3 -5.37 11.91 -28.63
N THR A 4 -6.35 12.07 -27.73
CA THR A 4 -6.27 11.69 -26.31
C THR A 4 -6.68 10.24 -26.07
N LYS A 5 -6.48 9.33 -27.04
CA LYS A 5 -6.96 7.94 -26.96
C LYS A 5 -5.90 6.87 -26.72
N GLU A 6 -4.61 7.20 -26.64
CA GLU A 6 -3.53 6.20 -26.46
C GLU A 6 -2.83 6.22 -25.09
N ALA A 7 -3.30 7.04 -24.13
CA ALA A 7 -2.72 7.10 -22.77
C ALA A 7 -3.46 6.24 -21.72
N GLU A 8 -4.33 5.30 -22.13
CA GLU A 8 -5.08 4.41 -21.23
C GLU A 8 -4.32 3.15 -20.77
N GLY A 9 -3.05 2.96 -21.18
CA GLY A 9 -2.42 1.63 -21.11
C GLY A 9 -1.35 1.37 -20.06
N LEU A 10 -0.70 2.38 -19.48
CA LEU A 10 0.42 2.15 -18.55
C LEU A 10 -0.06 2.27 -17.10
N THR A 11 -0.51 1.14 -16.54
CA THR A 11 -0.73 1.06 -15.10
C THR A 11 0.61 1.28 -14.39
N ALA A 12 0.72 2.39 -13.65
CA ALA A 12 1.92 2.65 -12.86
C ALA A 12 2.07 1.55 -11.81
N LEU A 13 3.24 0.93 -11.73
CA LEU A 13 3.52 -0.09 -10.73
C LEU A 13 4.06 0.57 -9.46
N PHE A 14 3.58 0.12 -8.30
CA PHE A 14 4.14 0.46 -7.00
C PHE A 14 5.00 -0.70 -6.52
N VAL A 15 6.28 -0.42 -6.29
CA VAL A 15 7.28 -1.37 -5.79
C VAL A 15 7.98 -0.72 -4.59
N TRP A 16 8.04 -1.44 -3.47
CA TRP A 16 8.70 -0.96 -2.27
C TRP A 16 9.21 -2.10 -1.37
N ILE A 17 9.95 -1.77 -0.32
CA ILE A 17 10.58 -2.78 0.55
C ILE A 17 9.59 -3.71 1.27
N LYS A 18 8.34 -3.27 1.46
CA LYS A 18 7.28 -4.10 2.04
C LYS A 18 6.43 -4.82 1.00
N THR A 19 6.58 -4.51 -0.29
CA THR A 19 5.80 -5.18 -1.33
C THR A 19 6.45 -6.51 -1.68
N THR A 20 5.70 -7.60 -1.67
CA THR A 20 6.20 -8.92 -2.12
C THR A 20 6.17 -9.06 -3.64
N THR A 21 5.34 -8.27 -4.31
CA THR A 21 5.23 -8.18 -5.77
C THR A 21 4.90 -6.74 -6.16
N ALA A 22 5.09 -6.39 -7.43
CA ALA A 22 4.68 -5.10 -7.96
C ALA A 22 3.15 -4.95 -7.92
N ILE A 23 2.68 -3.82 -7.40
CA ILE A 23 1.24 -3.56 -7.22
C ILE A 23 0.76 -2.61 -8.32
N PRO A 24 -0.21 -2.99 -9.15
CA PRO A 24 -0.78 -2.09 -10.15
C PRO A 24 -1.55 -0.93 -9.51
N VAL A 25 -1.13 0.31 -9.77
CA VAL A 25 -1.76 1.54 -9.28
C VAL A 25 -2.58 2.18 -10.38
N ARG A 26 -3.90 2.04 -10.26
CA ARG A 26 -4.90 2.61 -11.18
C ARG A 26 -5.48 3.95 -10.72
N HIS A 27 -5.19 4.39 -9.49
CA HIS A 27 -5.78 5.60 -8.92
C HIS A 27 -4.82 6.28 -7.92
N PRO A 28 -4.72 7.63 -7.90
CA PRO A 28 -3.83 8.35 -6.99
C PRO A 28 -4.08 8.04 -5.51
N ALA A 29 -5.34 7.95 -5.08
CA ALA A 29 -5.67 7.60 -3.70
C ALA A 29 -5.19 6.18 -3.29
N LEU A 30 -5.11 5.24 -4.24
CA LEU A 30 -4.51 3.93 -3.97
C LEU A 30 -3.00 4.08 -3.76
N ARG A 31 -2.33 4.92 -4.56
CA ARG A 31 -0.92 5.23 -4.37
C ARG A 31 -0.65 5.81 -2.98
N ASP A 32 -1.45 6.79 -2.58
CA ASP A 32 -1.31 7.44 -1.27
C ASP A 32 -1.54 6.46 -0.12
N ALA A 33 -2.55 5.57 -0.25
CA ALA A 33 -2.78 4.51 0.72
C ALA A 33 -1.61 3.52 0.80
N LEU A 34 -1.03 3.12 -0.35
CA LEU A 34 0.14 2.23 -0.41
C LEU A 34 1.39 2.87 0.22
N VAL A 35 1.61 4.17 -0.01
CA VAL A 35 2.66 4.95 0.66
C VAL A 35 2.46 4.93 2.18
N GLN A 36 1.25 5.26 2.64
CA GLN A 36 0.94 5.29 4.07
C GLN A 36 1.00 3.91 4.74
N ALA A 37 0.65 2.83 4.04
CA ALA A 37 0.77 1.46 4.53
C ALA A 37 2.24 1.02 4.58
N SER A 38 3.04 1.39 3.58
CA SER A 38 4.47 1.10 3.54
C SER A 38 5.23 1.72 4.72
N LEU A 39 4.80 2.90 5.17
CA LEU A 39 5.40 3.62 6.30
C LEU A 39 4.83 3.24 7.67
N ASP A 40 3.72 2.49 7.76
CA ASP A 40 3.16 2.05 9.03
C ASP A 40 4.04 0.92 9.61
N PRO A 41 4.68 1.09 10.79
CA PRO A 41 5.59 0.08 11.35
C PRO A 41 4.90 -1.24 11.69
N ARG A 42 3.57 -1.26 11.82
CA ARG A 42 2.80 -2.49 12.10
C ARG A 42 2.56 -3.34 10.86
N VAL A 43 2.72 -2.76 9.67
CA VAL A 43 2.60 -3.50 8.40
C VAL A 43 3.89 -4.28 8.16
N ARG A 44 3.77 -5.60 8.07
CA ARG A 44 4.86 -6.55 7.81
C ARG A 44 5.13 -6.68 6.31
N SER A 45 4.08 -6.82 5.51
CA SER A 45 4.18 -6.88 4.05
C SER A 45 2.90 -6.38 3.38
N ILE A 46 2.99 -6.08 2.09
CA ILE A 46 1.89 -5.70 1.21
C ILE A 46 1.95 -6.63 -0.01
N ASP A 47 0.90 -7.42 -0.20
CA ASP A 47 0.77 -8.36 -1.32
C ASP A 47 -0.28 -7.87 -2.31
N TYR A 48 -0.32 -8.53 -3.47
CA TYR A 48 -1.33 -8.31 -4.48
C TYR A 48 -1.87 -9.62 -5.01
N VAL A 49 -3.20 -9.74 -5.01
CA VAL A 49 -3.96 -10.89 -5.50
C VAL A 49 -4.80 -10.44 -6.67
N ALA A 50 -4.34 -10.72 -7.89
CA ALA A 50 -5.03 -10.35 -9.12
C ALA A 50 -6.38 -11.08 -9.27
N SER A 51 -6.39 -12.39 -9.01
CA SER A 51 -7.57 -13.24 -9.14
C SER A 51 -7.58 -14.35 -8.10
N ALA A 52 -8.77 -14.84 -7.75
CA ALA A 52 -8.91 -16.11 -7.03
C ALA A 52 -9.93 -17.01 -7.73
N ARG A 53 -9.90 -18.29 -7.36
CA ARG A 53 -10.83 -19.28 -7.88
C ARG A 53 -11.97 -19.47 -6.88
N VAL A 54 -13.19 -19.22 -7.31
CA VAL A 54 -14.42 -19.49 -6.56
C VAL A 54 -15.14 -20.65 -7.25
N ALA A 55 -15.18 -21.81 -6.60
CA ALA A 55 -15.62 -23.07 -7.19
C ALA A 55 -14.94 -23.38 -8.56
N LEU A 56 -15.67 -23.23 -9.67
CA LEU A 56 -15.17 -23.47 -11.03
C LEU A 56 -14.83 -22.18 -11.79
N ALA A 57 -15.17 -21.00 -11.25
CA ALA A 57 -14.94 -19.72 -11.89
C ALA A 57 -13.62 -19.07 -11.41
N GLN A 58 -12.90 -18.46 -12.33
CA GLN A 58 -11.80 -17.56 -11.99
C GLN A 58 -12.35 -16.14 -11.89
N VAL A 59 -12.25 -15.54 -10.71
CA VAL A 59 -12.79 -14.22 -10.40
C VAL A 59 -11.63 -13.23 -10.30
N THR A 60 -11.73 -12.12 -11.03
CA THR A 60 -10.77 -11.03 -10.91
C THR A 60 -11.09 -10.21 -9.66
N ILE A 61 -10.15 -10.13 -8.73
CA ILE A 61 -10.35 -9.44 -7.45
C ILE A 61 -9.57 -8.12 -7.44
N ASP A 62 -8.33 -8.15 -7.94
CA ASP A 62 -7.37 -7.05 -7.84
C ASP A 62 -7.24 -6.50 -6.42
N ALA A 63 -7.07 -7.43 -5.47
CA ALA A 63 -6.94 -7.12 -4.06
C ALA A 63 -5.50 -6.75 -3.70
N VAL A 64 -5.33 -5.59 -3.08
CA VAL A 64 -4.12 -5.28 -2.32
C VAL A 64 -4.32 -5.82 -0.91
N VAL A 65 -3.40 -6.65 -0.44
CA VAL A 65 -3.48 -7.26 0.90
C VAL A 65 -2.40 -6.65 1.77
N VAL A 66 -2.78 -6.10 2.91
CA VAL A 66 -1.87 -5.55 3.90
C VAL A 66 -1.79 -6.54 5.06
N ASN A 67 -0.59 -7.05 5.32
CA ASN A 67 -0.35 -8.00 6.41
C ASN A 67 0.12 -7.26 7.66
N TYR A 68 -0.69 -7.31 8.70
CA TYR A 68 -0.35 -6.86 10.04
C TYR A 68 0.07 -8.06 10.91
N GLU A 69 0.36 -7.83 12.19
CA GLU A 69 0.64 -8.92 13.13
C GLU A 69 -0.61 -9.75 13.48
N ASP A 70 -1.77 -9.11 13.49
CA ASP A 70 -3.06 -9.67 13.85
C ASP A 70 -3.81 -10.32 12.66
N GLY A 71 -3.29 -10.17 11.44
CA GLY A 71 -3.79 -10.87 10.26
C GLY A 71 -3.70 -10.09 8.96
N PRO A 72 -4.14 -10.71 7.85
CA PRO A 72 -4.22 -10.06 6.55
C PRO A 72 -5.53 -9.26 6.40
N TYR A 73 -5.42 -8.10 5.78
CA TYR A 73 -6.55 -7.24 5.47
C TYR A 73 -6.53 -6.85 3.99
N PHE A 74 -7.68 -6.91 3.32
CA PHE A 74 -7.82 -6.35 1.99
C PHE A 74 -7.97 -4.83 2.08
N LEU A 75 -7.11 -4.09 1.39
CA LEU A 75 -7.11 -2.63 1.37
C LEU A 75 -8.22 -2.10 0.46
N ASP A 76 -9.33 -1.72 1.08
CA ASP A 76 -10.51 -1.19 0.38
C ASP A 76 -10.46 0.34 0.32
N VAL A 77 -9.80 0.86 -0.72
CA VAL A 77 -9.71 2.30 -0.97
C VAL A 77 -10.97 2.77 -1.70
N VAL A 78 -11.91 3.36 -0.97
CA VAL A 78 -13.22 3.82 -1.47
C VAL A 78 -13.13 4.59 -2.79
N PRO A 79 -12.30 5.66 -2.91
CA PRO A 79 -12.20 6.42 -4.17
C PRO A 79 -11.54 5.65 -5.32
N ALA A 80 -10.91 4.50 -5.06
CA ALA A 80 -10.23 3.66 -6.06
C ALA A 80 -10.93 2.30 -6.30
N ARG A 81 -12.14 2.13 -5.76
CA ARG A 81 -12.97 0.96 -6.03
C ARG A 81 -13.26 0.85 -7.52
N ARG A 82 -13.16 -0.37 -8.05
CA ARG A 82 -13.58 -0.62 -9.43
C ARG A 82 -15.10 -0.58 -9.50
N MET A 83 -15.60 -0.07 -10.61
CA MET A 83 -16.99 -0.33 -10.98
C MET A 83 -17.07 -1.79 -11.43
N ARG A 84 -17.97 -2.54 -10.82
CA ARG A 84 -18.31 -3.91 -11.17
C ARG A 84 -19.82 -3.98 -11.28
N ASP A 85 -20.32 -4.90 -12.10
CA ASP A 85 -21.75 -5.22 -12.04
C ASP A 85 -22.07 -6.00 -10.76
N LEU A 86 -23.35 -6.25 -10.53
CA LEU A 86 -23.82 -6.89 -9.31
C LEU A 86 -23.31 -8.33 -9.16
N GLU A 87 -23.12 -9.04 -10.28
CA GLU A 87 -22.68 -10.44 -10.28
C GLU A 87 -21.19 -10.54 -9.97
N ASP A 88 -20.37 -9.73 -10.65
CA ASP A 88 -18.93 -9.61 -10.42
C ASP A 88 -18.63 -9.16 -8.99
N GLU A 89 -19.40 -8.22 -8.44
CA GLU A 89 -19.25 -7.77 -7.06
C GLU A 89 -19.59 -8.90 -6.07
N GLY A 90 -20.67 -9.64 -6.31
CA GLY A 90 -21.04 -10.80 -5.49
C GLY A 90 -19.96 -11.88 -5.48
N LEU A 91 -19.42 -12.24 -6.65
CA LEU A 91 -18.33 -13.20 -6.78
C LEU A 91 -17.06 -12.73 -6.09
N MET A 92 -16.72 -11.45 -6.19
CA MET A 92 -15.56 -10.88 -5.51
C MET A 92 -15.69 -10.95 -3.99
N LEU A 93 -16.87 -10.65 -3.44
CA LEU A 93 -17.12 -10.74 -2.00
C LEU A 93 -17.01 -12.18 -1.49
N ILE A 94 -17.53 -13.15 -2.24
CA ILE A 94 -17.36 -14.58 -1.93
C ILE A 94 -15.87 -14.93 -1.92
N ALA A 95 -15.13 -14.52 -2.95
CA ALA A 95 -13.70 -14.80 -3.06
C ALA A 95 -12.89 -14.21 -1.89
N LEU A 96 -13.17 -12.96 -1.50
CA LEU A 96 -12.54 -12.34 -0.33
C LEU A 96 -12.86 -13.12 0.96
N SER A 97 -14.10 -13.60 1.09
CA SER A 97 -14.51 -14.37 2.26
C SER A 97 -13.81 -15.72 2.33
N GLU A 98 -13.64 -16.43 1.21
CA GLU A 98 -12.89 -17.69 1.14
C GLU A 98 -11.41 -17.48 1.47
N LEU A 99 -10.84 -16.33 1.08
CA LEU A 99 -9.49 -15.92 1.44
C LEU A 99 -9.37 -15.38 2.89
N GLN A 100 -10.48 -15.30 3.63
CA GLN A 100 -10.55 -14.76 5.00
C GLN A 100 -10.02 -13.32 5.12
N LEU A 101 -10.14 -12.54 4.05
CA LEU A 101 -9.64 -11.17 4.00
C LEU A 101 -10.70 -10.20 4.52
N LYS A 102 -10.42 -9.57 5.66
CA LYS A 102 -11.27 -8.49 6.20
C LYS A 102 -10.97 -7.18 5.47
N PRO A 103 -11.99 -6.37 5.14
CA PRO A 103 -11.75 -5.07 4.51
C PRO A 103 -11.15 -4.08 5.51
N LEU A 104 -10.04 -3.46 5.13
CA LEU A 104 -9.53 -2.23 5.71
C LEU A 104 -10.01 -1.08 4.83
N VAL A 105 -11.17 -0.52 5.19
CA VAL A 105 -11.81 0.54 4.40
C VAL A 105 -11.11 1.87 4.65
N LEU A 106 -10.66 2.52 3.57
CA LEU A 106 -10.05 3.85 3.60
C LEU A 106 -10.85 4.80 2.71
N THR A 107 -11.44 5.82 3.35
CA THR A 107 -12.10 6.91 2.65
C THR A 107 -11.08 7.94 2.16
N ALA A 108 -11.52 8.83 1.27
CA ALA A 108 -10.70 9.97 0.86
C ALA A 108 -10.37 10.91 2.04
N GLU A 109 -11.19 10.92 3.09
CA GLU A 109 -10.92 11.70 4.29
C GLU A 109 -9.84 11.04 5.16
N ASP A 110 -9.91 9.72 5.34
CA ASP A 110 -8.90 8.96 6.09
C ASP A 110 -7.50 9.12 5.46
N ILE A 111 -7.42 9.06 4.13
CA ILE A 111 -6.17 9.21 3.38
C ILE A 111 -5.63 10.64 3.49
N ARG A 112 -6.51 11.64 3.49
CA ARG A 112 -6.11 13.05 3.56
C ARG A 112 -5.86 13.56 4.97
N ARG A 113 -6.17 12.76 5.98
CA ARG A 113 -6.12 13.16 7.39
C ARG A 113 -4.71 13.60 7.79
N GLU A 114 -4.63 14.81 8.33
CA GLU A 114 -3.40 15.35 8.92
C GLU A 114 -3.24 14.90 10.38
N PRO A 115 -2.01 14.77 10.90
CA PRO A 115 -0.72 15.03 10.24
C PRO A 115 -0.18 13.85 9.41
N ARG A 116 -0.94 12.74 9.32
CA ARG A 116 -0.49 11.50 8.69
C ARG A 116 -0.10 11.73 7.23
N ARG A 117 -0.94 12.43 6.47
CA ARG A 117 -0.67 12.72 5.05
C ARG A 117 0.62 13.51 4.87
N ALA A 118 0.76 14.66 5.53
CA ALA A 118 1.95 15.50 5.36
C ALA A 118 3.24 14.77 5.75
N ASN A 119 3.23 14.04 6.87
CA ASN A 119 4.39 13.26 7.31
C ASN A 119 4.73 12.13 6.32
N ALA A 120 3.73 11.40 5.83
CA ALA A 120 3.96 10.34 4.85
C ALA A 120 4.55 10.89 3.55
N ASN A 121 4.02 12.02 3.05
CA ASN A 121 4.54 12.68 1.86
C ASN A 121 5.98 13.16 2.04
N LEU A 122 6.30 13.75 3.20
CA LEU A 122 7.65 14.22 3.52
C LEU A 122 8.64 13.06 3.57
N VAL A 123 8.32 11.96 4.26
CA VAL A 123 9.23 10.81 4.32
C VAL A 123 9.37 10.17 2.94
N TRP A 124 8.27 10.05 2.21
CA TRP A 124 8.26 9.45 0.88
C TRP A 124 9.02 10.28 -0.17
N SER A 125 9.13 11.61 -0.03
CA SER A 125 9.92 12.42 -0.97
C SER A 125 11.41 12.08 -0.97
N TYR A 126 11.89 11.34 0.04
CA TYR A 126 13.27 10.85 0.13
C TYR A 126 13.42 9.36 -0.22
N CYS A 127 12.38 8.71 -0.76
CA CYS A 127 12.40 7.26 -1.01
C CYS A 127 13.50 6.81 -1.99
N ASP A 128 13.87 7.66 -2.96
CA ASP A 128 14.90 7.36 -3.96
C ASP A 128 16.30 7.84 -3.55
N VAL A 129 16.46 8.40 -2.35
CA VAL A 129 17.76 8.90 -1.88
C VAL A 129 18.64 7.75 -1.44
N THR A 130 19.79 7.61 -2.11
CA THR A 130 20.78 6.60 -1.74
C THR A 130 21.46 6.98 -0.42
N ILE A 131 21.27 6.15 0.61
CA ILE A 131 21.92 6.33 1.91
C ILE A 131 23.29 5.62 1.92
N PRO A 132 24.40 6.33 2.14
CA PRO A 132 25.72 5.71 2.23
C PRO A 132 25.78 4.61 3.29
N ILE A 133 26.46 3.51 3.00
CA ILE A 133 26.58 2.36 3.91
C ILE A 133 27.14 2.77 5.27
N GLY A 134 28.15 3.65 5.31
CA GLY A 134 28.73 4.15 6.56
C GLY A 134 27.71 4.88 7.45
N LEU A 135 26.78 5.62 6.85
CA LEU A 135 25.70 6.29 7.60
C LEU A 135 24.69 5.27 8.14
N ARG A 136 24.34 4.24 7.34
CA ARG A 136 23.45 3.14 7.78
C ARG A 136 24.03 2.40 8.99
N ILE A 137 25.32 2.07 8.95
CA ILE A 137 26.01 1.39 10.06
C ILE A 137 25.97 2.26 11.32
N ARG A 138 26.27 3.55 11.19
CA ARG A 138 26.23 4.49 12.32
C ARG A 138 24.85 4.61 12.94
N ILE A 139 23.79 4.72 12.12
CA ILE A 139 22.41 4.76 12.62
C ILE A 139 22.09 3.49 13.42
N MET A 140 22.46 2.32 12.90
CA MET A 140 22.23 1.05 13.61
C MET A 140 23.02 0.95 14.92
N GLN A 141 24.27 1.41 14.94
CA GLN A 141 25.09 1.42 16.16
C GLN A 141 24.46 2.29 17.25
N ILE A 142 24.05 3.51 16.92
CA ILE A 142 23.40 4.41 17.90
C ILE A 142 22.11 3.79 18.44
N LEU A 143 21.28 3.21 17.58
CA LEU A 143 20.05 2.55 18.02
C LEU A 143 20.29 1.33 18.91
N LEU A 144 21.42 0.63 18.76
CA LEU A 144 21.82 -0.49 19.62
C LEU A 144 22.38 0.00 20.96
N ASP A 145 23.21 1.03 20.93
CA ASP A 145 23.95 1.52 22.11
C ASP A 145 23.06 2.39 23.03
N GLU A 146 22.25 3.27 22.45
CA GLU A 146 21.43 4.25 23.17
C GLU A 146 19.95 3.85 23.24
N GLY A 147 19.53 2.88 22.41
CA GLY A 147 18.15 2.44 22.32
C GLY A 147 17.23 3.41 21.56
N PRO A 148 15.89 3.21 21.61
CA PRO A 148 14.93 4.09 20.94
C PRO A 148 14.96 5.51 21.51
N MET A 149 15.13 6.51 20.65
CA MET A 149 15.20 7.92 21.05
C MET A 149 14.45 8.86 20.08
N PRO A 150 14.00 10.05 20.53
CA PRO A 150 13.44 11.06 19.65
C PRO A 150 14.47 11.58 18.64
N LEU A 151 14.07 11.73 17.37
CA LEU A 151 14.96 12.22 16.31
C LEU A 151 15.60 13.59 16.63
N GLY A 152 14.89 14.46 17.35
CA GLY A 152 15.41 15.76 17.77
C GLY A 152 16.57 15.70 18.78
N GLN A 153 16.85 14.54 19.38
CA GLN A 153 18.04 14.34 20.23
C GLN A 153 19.28 14.00 19.41
N LEU A 154 19.12 13.38 18.23
CA LEU A 154 20.21 13.06 17.29
C LEU A 154 20.73 14.28 16.51
N LEU A 155 19.92 15.35 16.41
CA LEU A 155 20.21 16.54 15.61
C LEU A 155 20.81 17.69 16.42
N LYS A 156 21.17 17.45 17.68
CA LYS A 156 21.89 18.40 18.53
C LYS A 156 23.39 18.17 18.43
#